data_AF-A0A9D9QD03-F1
#
_entry.id   AF-A0A9D9QD03-F1
#
_cell.length_a   1.000
_cell.length_b   1.000
_cell.length_c   1.000
_cell.angle_alpha   90.00
_cell.angle_beta   90.00
_cell.angle_gamma   90.00
#
_symmetry.space_group_name_H-M   'P 1'
#
loop_
_entity.id
_entity.type
_entity.pdbx_description
1 polymer ?
#
loop_
_entity_poly.entity_id
_entity_poly.type
_entity_poly.pdbx_seq_one_letter_code
_entity_poly.pdbx_strand_id
1 'polypeptide(L)'
;MSDNRGSFTSRIGFVLAAAGSAVGLGNIWRFPYLAAKNGGGIFLLIYILLVLTVGIALMTAEITIGRKTGLSVCSAFKKLNKKWAFVGVLGAIVPAIILPYYSVIGGWVLKYLVAFCEGFGASTAEDGFFGGFISSSASPLFWYIIFIGLVTIIIVYGVQKGIERASKILMPLLVILTIIVAIYSIFLPGAGA
;
A
#
# COMPACT_ATOMS: atom_id res chain seq x y z
N MET A 1 -33.88 -2.95 9.89
CA MET A 1 -32.55 -3.60 9.76
C MET A 1 -31.55 -2.78 10.55
N SER A 2 -31.14 -3.27 11.72
CA SER A 2 -30.04 -2.68 12.49
C SER A 2 -28.75 -2.77 11.67
N ASP A 3 -28.14 -1.60 11.43
CA ASP A 3 -26.91 -1.43 10.66
C ASP A 3 -25.77 -2.29 11.22
N ASN A 4 -25.51 -3.44 10.62
CA ASN A 4 -24.35 -4.28 10.92
C ASN A 4 -23.10 -3.75 10.19
N ARG A 5 -22.80 -2.46 10.38
CA ARG A 5 -21.66 -1.82 9.73
C ARG A 5 -20.43 -1.96 10.63
N GLY A 6 -19.42 -2.68 10.15
CA GLY A 6 -18.17 -2.88 10.87
C GLY A 6 -17.50 -1.54 11.24
N SER A 7 -17.27 -1.32 12.52
CA SER A 7 -16.54 -0.17 13.06
C SER A 7 -15.16 -0.62 13.56
N PHE A 8 -14.19 0.27 13.64
CA PHE A 8 -12.92 -0.03 14.29
C PHE A 8 -13.12 -0.17 15.81
N THR A 9 -12.50 -1.18 16.42
CA THR A 9 -12.58 -1.39 17.87
C THR A 9 -11.71 -0.41 18.66
N SER A 10 -10.68 0.17 18.04
CA SER A 10 -9.74 1.07 18.72
C SER A 10 -9.28 2.24 17.84
N ARG A 11 -8.97 3.38 18.48
CA ARG A 11 -8.39 4.54 17.78
C ARG A 11 -7.04 4.19 17.13
N ILE A 12 -6.21 3.42 17.84
CA ILE A 12 -4.93 2.95 17.33
C ILE A 12 -5.14 2.05 16.11
N GLY A 13 -6.13 1.16 16.15
CA GLY A 13 -6.48 0.31 15.01
C GLY A 13 -6.91 1.11 13.78
N PHE A 14 -7.70 2.18 13.96
CA PHE A 14 -8.03 3.10 12.88
C PHE A 14 -6.78 3.80 12.32
N VAL A 15 -5.91 4.34 13.18
CA VAL A 15 -4.68 5.04 12.75
C VAL A 15 -3.73 4.09 12.02
N LEU A 16 -3.52 2.87 12.54
CA LEU A 16 -2.65 1.87 11.91
C LEU A 16 -3.24 1.36 10.60
N ALA A 17 -4.56 1.23 10.48
CA ALA A 17 -5.20 0.88 9.21
C ALA A 17 -5.09 2.01 8.18
N ALA A 18 -5.28 3.26 8.60
CA ALA A 18 -5.08 4.43 7.73
C ALA A 18 -3.61 4.54 7.29
N ALA A 19 -2.67 4.35 8.22
CA ALA A 19 -1.25 4.33 7.91
C ALA A 19 -0.89 3.15 6.99
N GLY A 20 -1.48 1.96 7.18
CA GLY A 20 -1.28 0.81 6.29
C GLY A 20 -1.91 0.97 4.91
N SER A 21 -2.95 1.78 4.78
CA SER A 21 -3.47 2.18 3.47
C SER A 21 -2.54 3.14 2.73
N ALA A 22 -1.73 3.92 3.45
CA ALA A 22 -0.81 4.92 2.88
C ALA A 22 0.61 4.37 2.67
N VAL A 23 1.07 3.49 3.56
CA VAL A 23 2.40 2.89 3.53
C VAL A 23 2.32 1.54 2.82
N GLY A 24 3.04 1.41 1.71
CA GLY A 24 3.10 0.15 0.97
C GLY A 24 4.16 0.15 -0.12
N LEU A 25 3.95 -0.65 -1.17
CA LEU A 25 4.87 -0.80 -2.31
C LEU A 25 5.27 0.52 -2.97
N GLY A 26 4.38 1.52 -2.95
CA GLY A 26 4.69 2.85 -3.47
C GLY A 26 5.91 3.49 -2.78
N ASN A 27 6.05 3.31 -1.47
CA ASN A 27 7.12 3.95 -0.70
C ASN A 27 8.44 3.17 -0.77
N ILE A 28 8.38 1.85 -0.95
CA ILE A 28 9.57 0.98 -0.93
C ILE A 28 10.15 0.80 -2.33
N TRP A 29 9.31 0.72 -3.36
CA TRP A 29 9.76 0.47 -4.75
C TRP A 29 9.68 1.72 -5.62
N ARG A 30 8.50 2.35 -5.71
CA ARG A 30 8.28 3.45 -6.66
C ARG A 30 8.97 4.75 -6.24
N PHE A 31 8.92 5.08 -4.95
CA PHE A 31 9.46 6.32 -4.44
C PHE A 31 10.99 6.43 -4.60
N PRO A 32 11.80 5.43 -4.20
CA PRO A 32 13.25 5.51 -4.40
C PRO A 32 13.63 5.59 -5.88
N TYR A 33 12.93 4.84 -6.74
CA TYR A 33 13.14 4.89 -8.19
C TYR A 33 12.90 6.30 -8.76
N LEU A 34 11.79 6.94 -8.37
CA LEU A 34 11.49 8.31 -8.81
C LEU A 34 12.44 9.34 -8.20
N ALA A 35 12.81 9.19 -6.93
CA ALA A 35 13.75 10.09 -6.28
C ALA A 35 15.11 10.05 -6.98
N ALA A 36 15.65 8.84 -7.22
CA ALA A 36 16.91 8.66 -7.93
C ALA A 36 16.87 9.25 -9.35
N LYS A 37 15.76 9.03 -10.08
CA LYS A 37 15.62 9.51 -11.46
C LYS A 37 15.43 11.02 -11.58
N ASN A 38 14.80 11.67 -10.60
CA ASN A 38 14.38 13.08 -10.70
C ASN A 38 15.27 14.04 -9.89
N GLY A 39 16.56 13.74 -9.74
CA GLY A 39 17.52 14.66 -9.08
C GLY A 39 17.60 14.53 -7.56
N GLY A 40 17.18 13.40 -7.00
CA GLY A 40 17.44 13.02 -5.61
C GLY A 40 16.92 14.03 -4.58
N GLY A 41 17.83 14.80 -3.99
CA GLY A 41 17.53 15.75 -2.92
C GLY A 41 16.54 16.84 -3.31
N ILE A 42 16.59 17.38 -4.54
CA ILE A 42 15.65 18.44 -4.95
C ILE A 42 14.22 17.90 -5.13
N PHE A 43 14.10 16.68 -5.66
CA PHE A 43 12.82 15.96 -5.71
C PHE A 43 12.27 15.76 -4.30
N LEU A 44 13.12 15.36 -3.35
CA LEU A 44 12.72 15.13 -1.96
C LEU A 44 12.20 16.41 -1.28
N LEU A 45 12.87 17.55 -1.49
CA LEU A 45 12.43 18.83 -0.93
C LEU A 45 11.05 19.24 -1.45
N ILE A 46 10.83 19.17 -2.77
CA ILE A 46 9.54 19.48 -3.39
C ILE A 46 8.47 18.49 -2.91
N TYR A 47 8.82 17.20 -2.83
CA TYR A 47 7.92 16.16 -2.34
C TYR A 47 7.46 16.45 -0.90
N ILE A 48 8.37 16.78 0.01
CA ILE A 48 8.03 17.11 1.41
C ILE A 48 7.12 18.34 1.48
N LEU A 49 7.42 19.38 0.70
CA LEU A 49 6.59 20.59 0.65
C LEU A 49 5.15 20.27 0.22
N LEU A 50 4.99 19.45 -0.82
CA LEU A 50 3.67 19.05 -1.33
C LEU A 50 2.92 18.14 -0.33
N VAL A 51 3.62 17.25 0.35
CA VAL A 51 3.02 16.39 1.39
C VAL A 51 2.51 17.22 2.56
N LEU A 52 3.31 18.16 3.07
CA LEU A 52 2.95 19.01 4.22
C LEU A 52 1.83 20.00 3.90
N THR A 53 1.69 20.41 2.64
CA THR A 53 0.65 21.36 2.22
C THR A 53 -0.59 20.63 1.67
N VAL A 54 -0.49 20.13 0.45
CA VAL A 54 -1.60 19.51 -0.29
C VAL A 54 -1.98 18.17 0.34
N GLY A 55 -1.01 17.34 0.72
CA GLY A 55 -1.26 16.02 1.31
C GLY A 55 -2.07 16.08 2.60
N ILE A 56 -1.61 16.88 3.58
CA ILE A 56 -2.31 17.04 4.87
C ILE A 56 -3.70 17.65 4.68
N ALA A 57 -3.85 18.64 3.80
CA ALA A 57 -5.14 19.26 3.53
C ALA A 57 -6.16 18.27 2.94
N LEU A 58 -5.74 17.49 1.94
CA LEU A 58 -6.59 16.47 1.31
C LEU A 58 -6.95 15.34 2.28
N MET A 59 -5.98 14.81 3.03
CA MET A 59 -6.24 13.76 4.02
C MET A 59 -7.26 14.23 5.08
N THR A 60 -7.11 15.47 5.55
CA THR A 60 -8.04 16.06 6.53
C THR A 60 -9.45 16.21 5.95
N ALA A 61 -9.55 16.62 4.68
CA ALA A 61 -10.82 16.76 3.98
C ALA A 61 -11.52 15.40 3.84
N GLU A 62 -10.82 14.37 3.35
CA GLU A 62 -11.36 13.03 3.13
C GLU A 62 -11.85 12.38 4.45
N ILE A 63 -11.04 12.46 5.51
CA ILE A 63 -11.41 11.93 6.83
C ILE A 63 -12.63 12.68 7.38
N THR A 64 -12.67 14.00 7.24
CA THR A 64 -13.81 14.81 7.70
C THR A 64 -15.10 14.46 6.97
N ILE A 65 -15.05 14.34 5.65
CA ILE A 65 -16.20 13.96 4.81
C ILE A 65 -16.70 12.56 5.19
N GLY A 66 -15.80 11.60 5.33
CA GLY A 66 -16.13 10.23 5.73
C GLY A 66 -16.79 10.18 7.10
N ARG A 67 -16.23 10.86 8.11
CA ARG A 67 -16.77 10.89 9.47
C ARG A 67 -18.12 11.62 9.57
N LYS A 68 -18.30 12.72 8.85
CA LYS A 68 -19.55 13.49 8.85
C LYS A 68 -20.69 12.76 8.15
N THR A 69 -20.39 12.10 7.03
CA THR A 69 -21.44 11.45 6.21
C THR A 69 -21.77 10.05 6.72
N GLY A 70 -20.78 9.31 7.20
CA GLY A 70 -20.91 7.91 7.58
C GLY A 70 -21.30 7.03 6.40
N LEU A 71 -20.94 7.38 5.15
CA LEU A 71 -21.35 6.69 3.92
C LEU A 71 -20.13 6.16 3.14
N SER A 72 -20.37 5.35 2.11
CA SER A 72 -19.33 4.96 1.15
C SER A 72 -18.91 6.16 0.29
N VAL A 73 -17.75 6.09 -0.37
CA VAL A 73 -17.16 7.23 -1.08
C VAL A 73 -18.10 7.81 -2.15
N CYS A 74 -18.79 6.96 -2.93
CA CYS A 74 -19.76 7.40 -3.94
C CYS A 74 -20.95 8.15 -3.33
N SER A 75 -21.45 7.66 -2.19
CA SER A 75 -22.63 8.21 -1.53
C SER A 75 -22.30 9.43 -0.65
N ALA A 76 -21.09 9.51 -0.10
CA ALA A 76 -20.63 10.61 0.74
C ALA A 76 -20.62 11.94 -0.02
N PHE A 77 -20.03 11.97 -1.21
CA PHE A 77 -20.02 13.19 -2.05
C PHE A 77 -21.41 13.56 -2.55
N LYS A 78 -22.24 12.58 -2.92
CA LYS A 78 -23.63 12.82 -3.34
C LYS A 78 -24.48 13.41 -2.20
N LYS A 79 -24.24 13.01 -0.94
CA LYS A 79 -24.93 13.55 0.25
C LYS A 79 -24.53 14.99 0.56
N LEU A 80 -23.28 15.38 0.29
CA LEU A 80 -22.84 16.77 0.44
C LEU A 80 -23.44 17.68 -0.63
N ASN A 81 -23.32 17.27 -1.89
CA ASN A 81 -23.92 17.99 -3.00
C ASN A 81 -24.08 17.06 -4.20
N LYS A 82 -25.29 16.97 -4.78
CA LYS A 82 -25.56 16.12 -5.95
C LYS A 82 -24.62 16.43 -7.12
N LYS A 83 -24.19 17.68 -7.30
CA LYS A 83 -23.24 18.08 -8.36
C LYS A 83 -21.84 17.47 -8.18
N TRP A 84 -21.48 17.04 -6.97
CA TRP A 84 -20.17 16.50 -6.62
C TRP A 84 -20.15 14.97 -6.64
N ALA A 85 -21.26 14.32 -6.99
CA ALA A 85 -21.37 12.86 -7.02
C ALA A 85 -20.32 12.20 -7.95
N PHE A 86 -19.90 12.89 -9.01
CA PHE A 86 -18.84 12.40 -9.91
C PHE A 86 -17.50 12.22 -9.19
N VAL A 87 -17.17 13.06 -8.20
CA VAL A 87 -15.93 12.95 -7.42
C VAL A 87 -15.90 11.65 -6.64
N GLY A 88 -17.04 11.26 -6.06
CA GLY A 88 -17.18 9.96 -5.39
C GLY A 88 -17.03 8.78 -6.35
N VAL A 89 -17.53 8.90 -7.58
CA VAL A 89 -17.35 7.87 -8.62
C VAL A 89 -15.87 7.73 -9.00
N LEU A 90 -15.17 8.84 -9.22
CA LEU A 90 -13.73 8.84 -9.49
C LEU A 90 -12.94 8.22 -8.32
N GLY A 91 -13.30 8.56 -7.08
CA GLY A 91 -12.70 7.98 -5.88
C GLY A 91 -12.90 6.47 -5.72
N ALA A 92 -13.86 5.86 -6.42
CA ALA A 92 -14.05 4.41 -6.45
C ALA A 92 -13.38 3.75 -7.66
N ILE A 93 -13.46 4.37 -8.85
CA ILE A 93 -12.92 3.83 -10.10
C ILE A 93 -11.39 3.85 -10.10
N VAL A 94 -10.77 4.93 -9.62
CA VAL A 94 -9.31 5.07 -9.66
C VAL A 94 -8.62 3.95 -8.85
N PRO A 95 -8.97 3.70 -7.58
CA PRO A 95 -8.42 2.55 -6.85
C PRO A 95 -8.74 1.20 -7.50
N ALA A 96 -9.91 1.05 -8.13
CA ALA A 96 -10.27 -0.19 -8.83
C ALA A 96 -9.37 -0.48 -10.04
N ILE A 97 -8.94 0.55 -10.77
CA ILE A 97 -7.96 0.42 -11.88
C ILE A 97 -6.56 0.17 -11.34
N ILE A 98 -6.23 0.73 -10.17
CA ILE A 98 -4.92 0.57 -9.54
C ILE A 98 -4.73 -0.84 -8.97
N LEU A 99 -5.80 -1.44 -8.45
CA LEU A 99 -5.75 -2.72 -7.74
C LEU A 99 -5.11 -3.87 -8.55
N PRO A 100 -5.47 -4.13 -9.83
CA PRO A 100 -4.88 -5.23 -10.58
C PRO A 100 -3.35 -5.16 -10.68
N TYR A 101 -2.79 -4.00 -11.01
CA TYR A 101 -1.34 -3.89 -11.15
C TYR A 101 -0.62 -3.96 -9.80
N TYR A 102 -1.22 -3.41 -8.73
CA TYR A 102 -0.68 -3.56 -7.38
C TYR A 102 -0.67 -5.02 -6.94
N SER A 103 -1.70 -5.78 -7.28
CA SER A 103 -1.76 -7.22 -7.00
C SER A 103 -0.72 -8.01 -7.77
N VAL A 104 -0.37 -7.61 -9.00
CA VAL A 104 0.74 -8.24 -9.75
C VAL A 104 2.07 -8.03 -9.02
N ILE A 105 2.37 -6.80 -8.60
CA ILE A 105 3.59 -6.49 -7.83
C ILE A 105 3.57 -7.24 -6.49
N GLY A 106 2.41 -7.34 -5.83
CA GLY A 106 2.23 -8.16 -4.63
C GLY A 106 2.58 -9.64 -4.85
N GLY A 107 2.21 -10.19 -6.01
CA GLY A 107 2.61 -11.53 -6.44
C GLY A 107 4.13 -11.68 -6.59
N TRP A 108 4.82 -10.66 -7.11
CA TRP A 108 6.29 -10.67 -7.19
C TRP A 108 6.91 -10.79 -5.80
N VAL A 109 6.42 -10.00 -4.83
CA VAL A 109 6.90 -10.07 -3.44
C VAL A 109 6.69 -11.46 -2.85
N LEU A 110 5.55 -12.10 -3.10
CA LEU A 110 5.30 -13.47 -2.65
C LEU A 110 6.25 -14.49 -3.27
N LYS A 111 6.53 -14.41 -4.57
CA LYS A 111 7.49 -15.30 -5.23
C LYS A 111 8.87 -15.19 -4.60
N TYR A 112 9.32 -13.95 -4.36
CA TYR A 112 10.60 -13.70 -3.70
C TYR A 112 10.59 -14.24 -2.27
N LEU A 113 9.54 -13.96 -1.49
CA LEU A 113 9.41 -14.47 -0.12
C LEU A 113 9.53 -16.00 -0.07
N VAL A 114 8.81 -16.72 -0.94
CA VAL A 114 8.87 -18.18 -0.98
C VAL A 114 10.25 -18.68 -1.40
N ALA A 115 10.87 -18.05 -2.40
CA ALA A 115 12.23 -18.41 -2.80
C ALA A 115 13.25 -18.23 -1.64
N PHE A 116 13.11 -17.17 -0.82
CA PHE A 116 13.91 -17.00 0.39
C PHE A 116 13.62 -18.09 1.44
N CYS A 117 12.35 -18.46 1.66
CA CYS A 117 11.98 -19.53 2.60
C CYS A 117 12.45 -20.92 2.16
N GLU A 118 12.52 -21.18 0.86
CA GLU A 118 13.02 -22.44 0.28
C GLU A 118 14.55 -22.54 0.25
N GLY A 119 15.27 -21.49 0.68
CA GLY A 119 16.74 -21.45 0.69
C GLY A 119 17.37 -21.00 -0.63
N PHE A 120 16.56 -20.61 -1.62
CA PHE A 120 17.02 -20.10 -2.92
C PHE A 120 17.22 -18.57 -2.95
N GLY A 121 17.37 -17.94 -1.78
CA GLY A 121 17.50 -16.48 -1.66
C GLY A 121 18.68 -15.91 -2.46
N ALA A 122 19.82 -16.59 -2.49
CA ALA A 122 20.99 -16.17 -3.26
C ALA A 122 20.70 -16.13 -4.78
N SER A 123 20.00 -17.14 -5.29
CA SER A 123 19.62 -17.20 -6.71
C SER A 123 18.61 -16.13 -7.13
N THR A 124 17.87 -15.55 -6.17
CA THR A 124 16.98 -14.42 -6.49
C THR A 124 17.73 -13.13 -6.82
N ALA A 125 19.01 -13.04 -6.44
CA ALA A 125 19.89 -11.91 -6.73
C ALA A 125 20.67 -12.08 -8.04
N GLU A 126 20.57 -13.24 -8.71
CA GLU A 126 21.24 -13.49 -9.98
C GLU A 126 20.61 -12.69 -11.12
N ASP A 127 21.46 -12.26 -12.05
CA ASP A 127 21.04 -11.56 -13.26
C ASP A 127 20.08 -12.45 -14.08
N GLY A 128 18.92 -11.91 -14.40
CA GLY A 128 17.91 -12.60 -15.19
C GLY A 128 16.88 -13.41 -14.40
N PHE A 129 17.02 -13.59 -13.08
CA PHE A 129 15.99 -14.24 -12.26
C PHE A 129 14.65 -13.48 -12.36
N PHE A 130 14.70 -12.16 -12.11
CA PHE A 130 13.51 -11.31 -12.22
C PHE A 130 12.98 -11.27 -13.65
N GLY A 131 13.86 -11.09 -14.64
CA GLY A 131 13.50 -11.02 -16.06
C GLY A 131 12.81 -12.29 -16.55
N GLY A 132 13.38 -13.46 -16.23
CA GLY A 132 12.80 -14.76 -16.57
C GLY A 132 11.48 -15.01 -15.86
N PHE A 133 11.35 -14.57 -14.60
CA PHE A 133 10.10 -14.64 -13.87
C PHE A 133 8.99 -13.82 -14.54
N ILE A 134 9.20 -12.52 -14.77
CA ILE A 134 8.16 -11.64 -15.33
C ILE A 134 7.84 -11.95 -16.80
N SER A 135 8.79 -12.54 -17.53
CA SER A 135 8.60 -12.91 -18.94
C SER A 135 7.93 -14.27 -19.11
N SER A 136 7.78 -15.05 -18.03
CA SER A 136 7.04 -16.31 -18.04
C SER A 136 5.54 -16.05 -18.16
N SER A 137 4.85 -16.79 -19.04
CA SER A 137 3.40 -16.61 -19.25
C SER A 137 2.54 -17.06 -18.07
N ALA A 138 3.02 -18.01 -17.25
CA ALA A 138 2.21 -18.64 -16.21
C ALA A 138 2.64 -18.25 -14.78
N SER A 139 3.94 -18.05 -14.54
CA SER A 139 4.44 -17.85 -13.18
C SER A 139 3.91 -16.58 -12.52
N PRO A 140 3.99 -15.38 -13.14
CA PRO A 140 3.46 -14.15 -12.54
C PRO A 140 1.96 -14.21 -12.28
N LEU A 141 1.19 -14.85 -13.18
CA LEU A 141 -0.25 -15.01 -13.04
C LEU A 141 -0.60 -15.89 -11.83
N PHE A 142 0.13 -16.99 -11.63
CA PHE A 142 -0.04 -17.87 -10.49
C PHE A 142 0.14 -17.11 -9.16
N TRP A 143 1.22 -16.34 -9.02
CA TRP A 143 1.47 -15.56 -7.81
C TRP A 143 0.49 -14.41 -7.62
N TYR A 144 0.02 -13.80 -8.72
CA TYR A 144 -1.07 -12.83 -8.68
C TYR A 144 -2.35 -13.42 -8.10
N ILE A 145 -2.77 -14.62 -8.55
CA ILE A 145 -3.97 -15.29 -8.05
C ILE A 145 -3.84 -15.63 -6.57
N ILE A 146 -2.66 -16.09 -6.12
CA ILE A 146 -2.41 -16.34 -4.70
C ILE A 146 -2.49 -15.04 -3.91
N PHE A 147 -1.81 -13.98 -4.37
CA PHE A 147 -1.80 -12.69 -3.67
C PHE A 147 -3.21 -12.13 -3.49
N ILE A 148 -3.99 -12.07 -4.58
CA ILE A 148 -5.35 -11.55 -4.51
C ILE A 148 -6.26 -12.43 -3.66
N GLY A 149 -6.03 -13.76 -3.63
CA GLY A 149 -6.69 -14.69 -2.74
C GLY A 149 -6.43 -14.36 -1.26
N LEU A 150 -5.16 -14.16 -0.88
CA LEU A 150 -4.80 -13.79 0.49
C LEU A 150 -5.41 -12.44 0.91
N VAL A 151 -5.37 -11.45 0.03
CA VAL A 151 -6.01 -10.14 0.28
C VAL A 151 -7.52 -10.30 0.45
N THR A 152 -8.17 -11.10 -0.40
CA THR A 152 -9.61 -11.37 -0.33
C THR A 152 -9.98 -12.03 1.00
N ILE A 153 -9.20 -12.99 1.48
CA ILE A 153 -9.41 -13.62 2.79
C ILE A 153 -9.44 -12.58 3.90
N ILE A 154 -8.47 -11.64 3.94
CA ILE A 154 -8.44 -10.56 4.94
C ILE A 154 -9.69 -9.68 4.85
N ILE A 155 -10.14 -9.35 3.63
CA ILE A 155 -11.33 -8.51 3.41
C ILE A 155 -12.60 -9.23 3.87
N VAL A 156 -12.74 -10.53 3.60
CA VAL A 156 -13.92 -11.32 3.99
C VAL A 156 -14.07 -11.42 5.52
N TYR A 157 -12.97 -11.41 6.28
CA TYR A 157 -13.03 -11.32 7.75
C TYR A 157 -13.49 -9.94 8.27
N GLY A 158 -13.70 -8.96 7.39
CA GLY A 158 -14.26 -7.66 7.72
C GLY A 158 -13.27 -6.72 8.44
N VAL A 159 -13.79 -5.57 8.88
CA VAL A 159 -12.97 -4.46 9.41
C VAL A 159 -12.21 -4.84 10.68
N GLN A 160 -12.90 -5.42 11.68
CA GLN A 160 -12.29 -5.69 12.99
C GLN A 160 -11.39 -6.93 12.97
N LYS A 161 -11.90 -8.06 12.47
CA LYS A 161 -11.19 -9.35 12.53
C LYS A 161 -10.16 -9.51 11.40
N GLY A 162 -10.35 -8.82 10.27
CA GLY A 162 -9.42 -8.80 9.15
C GLY A 162 -8.49 -7.59 9.19
N ILE A 163 -8.98 -6.46 8.68
CA ILE A 163 -8.15 -5.27 8.37
C ILE A 163 -7.46 -4.71 9.62
N GLU A 164 -8.19 -4.47 10.70
CA GLU A 164 -7.63 -3.89 11.93
C GLU A 164 -6.59 -4.82 12.57
N ARG A 165 -6.88 -6.12 12.64
CA ARG A 165 -5.96 -7.10 13.22
C ARG A 165 -4.69 -7.26 12.39
N ALA A 166 -4.81 -7.35 11.07
CA ALA A 166 -3.66 -7.41 10.17
C ALA A 166 -2.82 -6.13 10.29
N SER A 167 -3.45 -4.96 10.26
CA SER A 167 -2.74 -3.67 10.34
C SER A 167 -2.00 -3.49 11.67
N LYS A 168 -2.59 -3.92 12.80
CA LYS A 168 -1.93 -3.85 14.11
C LYS A 168 -0.64 -4.65 14.21
N ILE A 169 -0.48 -5.70 13.40
CA ILE A 169 0.69 -6.57 13.42
C ILE A 169 1.67 -6.19 12.30
N LEU A 170 1.17 -6.10 11.07
CA LEU A 170 2.00 -5.93 9.88
C LEU A 170 2.62 -4.53 9.80
N MET A 171 1.93 -3.48 10.23
CA MET A 171 2.47 -2.12 10.15
C MET A 171 3.68 -1.89 11.07
N PRO A 172 3.62 -2.20 12.38
CA PRO A 172 4.81 -2.10 13.22
C PRO A 172 5.96 -2.97 12.73
N LEU A 173 5.66 -4.20 12.29
CA LEU A 173 6.68 -5.11 11.74
C LEU A 173 7.39 -4.50 10.52
N LEU A 174 6.63 -3.94 9.58
CA LEU A 174 7.18 -3.30 8.39
C LEU A 174 8.12 -2.14 8.75
N VAL A 175 7.71 -1.29 9.70
CA VAL A 175 8.54 -0.15 10.16
C VAL A 175 9.83 -0.63 10.79
N ILE A 176 9.76 -1.61 11.70
CA ILE A 176 10.94 -2.17 12.37
C ILE A 176 11.91 -2.76 11.34
N LEU A 177 11.42 -3.59 10.42
CA LEU A 177 12.25 -4.20 9.38
C LEU A 177 12.88 -3.13 8.48
N THR A 178 12.13 -2.10 8.09
CA THR A 178 12.64 -1.02 7.25
C THR A 178 13.76 -0.24 7.96
N ILE A 179 13.62 0.03 9.26
CA ILE A 179 14.65 0.69 10.06
C ILE A 179 15.91 -0.18 10.13
N ILE A 180 15.76 -1.48 10.38
CA ILE A 180 16.89 -2.42 10.43
C ILE A 180 17.65 -2.41 9.09
N VAL A 181 16.92 -2.54 7.97
CA VAL A 181 17.53 -2.51 6.63
C VAL A 181 18.20 -1.17 6.35
N ALA A 182 17.59 -0.05 6.72
CA ALA A 182 18.16 1.28 6.52
C ALA A 182 19.47 1.46 7.31
N ILE A 183 19.48 1.06 8.58
CA ILE A 183 20.69 1.11 9.44
C ILE A 183 21.77 0.22 8.83
N TYR A 184 21.45 -1.02 8.51
CA TYR A 184 22.41 -1.95 7.88
C TYR A 184 22.97 -1.40 6.57
N SER A 185 22.14 -0.74 5.76
CA SER A 185 22.55 -0.18 4.47
C SER A 185 23.58 0.95 4.60
N ILE A 186 23.57 1.70 5.71
CA ILE A 186 24.56 2.76 5.97
C ILE A 186 25.96 2.17 6.22
N PHE A 187 26.04 0.94 6.72
CA PHE A 187 27.31 0.25 6.97
C PHE A 187 27.84 -0.51 5.74
N LEU A 188 27.10 -0.56 4.63
CA LEU A 188 27.55 -1.20 3.40
C LEU A 188 28.57 -0.32 2.65
N PRO A 189 29.54 -0.94 1.95
CA PRO A 189 30.43 -0.21 1.05
C PRO A 189 29.64 0.58 0.00
N GLY A 190 29.97 1.86 -0.18
CA GLY A 190 29.30 2.75 -1.15
C GLY A 190 28.17 3.62 -0.60
N ALA A 191 27.85 3.52 0.70
CA ALA A 191 26.80 4.34 1.31
C ALA A 191 27.12 5.85 1.40
N GLY A 192 28.39 6.24 1.31
CA GLY A 192 28.85 7.63 1.38
C GLY A 192 29.23 8.26 0.04
N ALA A 193 28.91 7.61 -1.09
CA ALA A 193 29.23 8.07 -2.45
C ALA A 193 28.13 8.97 -3.04
#